data_AF-L1L5M4-F1
#
_entry.id   AF-L1L5M4-F1
#
_cell.length_a   1.000
_cell.length_b   1.000
_cell.length_c   1.000
_cell.angle_alpha   90.00
_cell.angle_beta   90.00
_cell.angle_gamma   90.00
#
_symmetry.space_group_name_H-M   'P 1'
#
loop_
_entity.id
_entity.type
_entity.pdbx_description
1 polymer ?
#
loop_
_entity_poly.entity_id
_entity_poly.type
_entity_poly.pdbx_seq_one_letter_code
_entity_poly.pdbx_strand_id
1 'polypeptide(L)'
;MSLLRQQGPTAAVPLPRPTPQGGGAQAAGRKAGRRTGRLSGRTRHKAMGLLLVTPFGLLFLAFLVAPLVYAFWLSLRTSTLVGGDHFSWFTNYKQTFTDPHFLSGVRRVIVFGLVQIPVMLGLALLGALIIDEVSSRLAKVFRMTLFMPYAVPAVIGALMWGFLYSPTFGPVNSLSHALGLGKVGLLGHSLMLTSLGNIVTWQWTGDSVNTYAVNDLVAVVDAVEDKEAAELAAEYVESYDVVPALRPGGIRHDSLLYAARLELGLRGFLTEGGFTAFTTNFEDLGGLRQLPGIAVQRLMADGYGFGGEGDWKTSALLRTMKVMGAGRPGGTSFMEDYTYHLGPGTPRVLGAHMLEVCPSVAADRPRCEIHPLSIGGREDPVRLVFDAAEGPAVVVGLSDLGDRFRLTANAVDVMAPSQPLPHLPVARAVWKPRPSLAESAESWLLAGAPHHTVLSSAVDLETLTDFAAMAGVELLTIDENTTSDRLAKEIRWNAAYHRLAQAL
;
A
#
# COMPACT_ATOMS: atom_id res chain seq x y z
N MET A 1 -60.37 -30.64 15.77
CA MET A 1 -61.75 -31.17 15.79
C MET A 1 -62.71 -30.09 15.30
N SER A 2 -63.59 -30.45 14.36
CA SER A 2 -64.80 -29.75 13.83
C SER A 2 -64.59 -28.35 13.21
N LEU A 3 -64.54 -28.10 11.88
CA LEU A 3 -65.38 -28.42 10.72
C LEU A 3 -66.82 -27.84 10.72
N LEU A 4 -67.09 -27.07 9.64
CA LEU A 4 -68.33 -26.99 8.82
C LEU A 4 -69.52 -26.20 9.40
N ARG A 5 -70.41 -25.54 8.65
CA ARG A 5 -70.64 -25.12 7.25
C ARG A 5 -72.12 -24.64 7.22
N GLN A 6 -72.55 -23.98 6.14
CA GLN A 6 -73.93 -23.83 5.57
C GLN A 6 -74.51 -22.41 5.64
N GLN A 7 -74.59 -21.68 4.50
CA GLN A 7 -75.58 -21.70 3.38
C GLN A 7 -76.84 -20.85 3.70
N GLY A 8 -77.01 -19.65 3.12
CA GLY A 8 -77.75 -19.34 1.87
C GLY A 8 -79.10 -18.65 2.19
N PRO A 9 -79.96 -18.15 1.27
CA PRO A 9 -79.80 -17.82 -0.16
C PRO A 9 -80.51 -16.51 -0.66
N THR A 10 -80.07 -16.03 -1.83
CA THR A 10 -80.77 -15.45 -3.03
C THR A 10 -82.01 -14.51 -3.02
N ALA A 11 -81.88 -13.46 -3.86
CA ALA A 11 -82.80 -12.92 -4.91
C ALA A 11 -84.13 -12.26 -4.46
N ALA A 12 -84.76 -11.28 -5.12
CA ALA A 12 -84.59 -10.38 -6.28
C ALA A 12 -85.80 -9.39 -6.22
N VAL A 13 -85.87 -8.33 -7.06
CA VAL A 13 -87.08 -7.57 -7.55
C VAL A 13 -86.66 -6.16 -8.07
N PRO A 14 -87.31 -5.57 -9.10
CA PRO A 14 -86.64 -5.03 -10.29
C PRO A 14 -86.79 -3.51 -10.61
N LEU A 15 -86.18 -3.14 -11.76
CA LEU A 15 -86.04 -1.86 -12.49
C LEU A 15 -87.32 -0.99 -12.65
N PRO A 16 -87.20 0.34 -12.87
CA PRO A 16 -87.21 0.86 -14.25
C PRO A 16 -86.31 2.10 -14.55
N ARG A 17 -86.33 2.42 -15.84
CA ARG A 17 -85.48 3.26 -16.73
C ARG A 17 -85.50 4.80 -16.51
N PRO A 18 -84.66 5.56 -17.27
CA PRO A 18 -84.03 6.80 -16.82
C PRO A 18 -84.67 8.07 -17.36
N THR A 19 -84.37 9.21 -16.73
CA THR A 19 -84.18 10.49 -17.43
C THR A 19 -83.27 11.43 -16.62
N PRO A 20 -82.46 12.27 -17.31
CA PRO A 20 -81.41 13.08 -16.70
C PRO A 20 -81.90 14.50 -16.41
N GLN A 21 -81.33 15.14 -15.38
CA GLN A 21 -80.84 16.53 -15.39
C GLN A 21 -80.66 17.06 -13.96
N GLY A 22 -79.58 17.81 -13.77
CA GLY A 22 -79.59 18.97 -12.87
C GLY A 22 -78.94 18.81 -11.50
N GLY A 23 -77.62 19.02 -11.46
CA GLY A 23 -76.99 19.93 -10.51
C GLY A 23 -76.77 19.46 -9.07
N GLY A 24 -75.50 19.44 -8.65
CA GLY A 24 -75.16 19.69 -7.24
C GLY A 24 -73.99 18.89 -6.65
N ALA A 25 -72.84 19.54 -6.59
CA ALA A 25 -71.83 19.48 -5.52
C ALA A 25 -70.81 18.31 -5.42
N GLN A 26 -69.56 18.70 -5.72
CA GLN A 26 -68.31 18.48 -4.97
C GLN A 26 -67.64 17.10 -4.99
N ALA A 27 -66.44 17.04 -5.60
CA ALA A 27 -65.17 16.95 -4.85
C ALA A 27 -63.92 16.95 -5.76
N ALA A 28 -62.93 17.74 -5.33
CA ALA A 28 -61.48 17.59 -5.52
C ALA A 28 -60.88 17.60 -6.94
N GLY A 29 -60.08 18.64 -7.18
CA GLY A 29 -59.40 18.91 -8.44
C GLY A 29 -58.24 17.96 -8.76
N ARG A 30 -58.17 17.58 -10.04
CA ARG A 30 -57.01 16.97 -10.68
C ARG A 30 -55.87 17.98 -10.78
N LYS A 31 -54.85 17.83 -9.93
CA LYS A 31 -53.52 18.38 -10.23
C LYS A 31 -52.85 17.49 -11.28
N ALA A 32 -52.67 18.04 -12.48
CA ALA A 32 -51.79 17.51 -13.49
C ALA A 32 -50.35 17.51 -12.97
N GLY A 33 -49.83 16.32 -12.66
CA GLY A 33 -48.43 16.11 -12.30
C GLY A 33 -47.55 16.35 -13.53
N ARG A 34 -46.84 17.47 -13.49
CA ARG A 34 -45.75 17.87 -14.39
C ARG A 34 -44.66 16.79 -14.33
N ARG A 35 -44.53 15.95 -15.38
CA ARG A 35 -43.42 14.99 -15.53
C ARG A 35 -42.13 15.77 -15.76
N THR A 36 -41.42 16.12 -14.69
CA THR A 36 -40.00 16.45 -14.77
C THR A 36 -39.25 15.14 -14.88
N GLY A 37 -38.58 14.92 -16.02
CA GLY A 37 -37.76 13.74 -16.27
C GLY A 37 -36.61 13.70 -15.28
N ARG A 38 -36.78 12.98 -14.17
CA ARG A 38 -35.66 12.55 -13.33
C ARG A 38 -34.89 11.50 -14.12
N LEU A 39 -33.74 11.88 -14.65
CA LEU A 39 -32.73 10.94 -15.14
C LEU A 39 -32.49 9.90 -14.04
N SER A 40 -32.65 8.63 -14.40
CA SER A 40 -32.40 7.45 -13.56
C SER A 40 -31.12 7.63 -12.74
N GLY A 41 -31.16 7.31 -11.43
CA GLY A 41 -30.01 7.46 -10.53
C GLY A 41 -28.73 6.79 -11.04
N ARG A 42 -28.87 5.78 -11.91
CA ARG A 42 -27.79 5.07 -12.60
C ARG A 42 -27.04 5.95 -13.62
N THR A 43 -27.71 6.90 -14.27
CA THR A 43 -27.11 7.86 -15.21
C THR A 43 -26.41 8.99 -14.47
N ARG A 44 -26.96 9.41 -13.31
CA ARG A 44 -26.37 10.45 -12.46
C ARG A 44 -25.09 9.99 -11.77
N HIS A 45 -25.01 8.74 -11.32
CA HIS A 45 -23.78 8.16 -10.78
C HIS A 45 -22.69 7.97 -11.84
N LYS A 46 -23.04 7.52 -13.06
CA LYS A 46 -22.09 7.46 -14.19
C LYS A 46 -21.57 8.84 -14.59
N ALA A 47 -22.44 9.85 -14.62
CA ALA A 47 -22.04 11.23 -14.91
C ALA A 47 -21.11 11.79 -13.83
N MET A 48 -21.37 11.50 -12.55
CA MET A 48 -20.51 11.94 -11.44
C MET A 48 -19.13 11.26 -11.49
N GLY A 49 -19.09 9.95 -11.77
CA GLY A 49 -17.83 9.22 -11.94
C GLY A 49 -17.01 9.73 -13.12
N LEU A 50 -17.66 10.02 -14.25
CA LEU A 50 -16.97 10.61 -15.40
C LEU A 50 -16.41 11.99 -15.05
N LEU A 51 -17.17 12.82 -14.34
CA LEU A 51 -16.78 14.18 -13.94
C LEU A 51 -15.62 14.19 -12.93
N LEU A 52 -15.53 13.17 -12.06
CA LEU A 52 -14.41 12.96 -11.13
C LEU A 52 -13.12 12.47 -11.83
N VAL A 53 -13.24 11.63 -12.87
CA VAL A 53 -12.09 11.16 -13.67
C VAL A 53 -11.63 12.19 -14.70
N THR A 54 -12.50 13.13 -15.09
CA THR A 54 -12.24 14.09 -16.16
C THR A 54 -10.98 14.95 -15.92
N PRO A 55 -10.70 15.49 -14.72
CA PRO A 55 -9.47 16.26 -14.48
C PRO A 55 -8.19 15.43 -14.69
N PHE A 56 -8.14 14.21 -14.17
CA PHE A 56 -7.02 13.29 -14.40
C PHE A 56 -6.92 12.91 -15.88
N GLY A 57 -8.04 12.52 -16.50
CA GLY A 57 -8.09 12.13 -17.92
C GLY A 57 -7.63 13.25 -18.85
N LEU A 58 -7.98 14.50 -18.57
CA LEU A 58 -7.50 15.66 -19.29
C LEU A 58 -5.99 15.83 -19.14
N LEU A 59 -5.46 15.73 -17.93
CA LEU A 59 -4.01 15.82 -17.69
C LEU A 59 -3.26 14.66 -18.35
N PHE A 60 -3.75 13.43 -18.22
CA PHE A 60 -3.19 12.24 -18.85
C PHE A 60 -3.18 12.37 -20.38
N LEU A 61 -4.29 12.79 -20.99
CA LEU A 61 -4.35 13.00 -22.43
C LEU A 61 -3.42 14.13 -22.88
N ALA A 62 -3.37 15.25 -22.15
CA ALA A 62 -2.59 16.41 -22.53
C ALA A 62 -1.07 16.22 -22.34
N PHE A 63 -0.64 15.57 -21.26
CA PHE A 63 0.76 15.50 -20.87
C PHE A 63 1.43 14.14 -21.16
N LEU A 64 0.66 13.08 -21.41
CA LEU A 64 1.21 11.76 -21.76
C LEU A 64 0.82 11.33 -23.17
N VAL A 65 -0.49 11.24 -23.47
CA VAL A 65 -0.95 10.70 -24.76
C VAL A 65 -0.64 11.64 -25.92
N ALA A 66 -0.94 12.94 -25.79
CA ALA A 66 -0.72 13.90 -26.87
C ALA A 66 0.77 14.01 -27.27
N PRO A 67 1.74 14.13 -26.34
CA PRO A 67 3.16 14.09 -26.69
C PRO A 67 3.59 12.77 -27.34
N LEU A 68 3.05 11.63 -26.91
CA LEU A 68 3.37 10.32 -27.49
C LEU A 68 2.85 10.20 -28.93
N VAL A 69 1.59 10.59 -29.17
CA VAL A 69 0.99 10.60 -30.51
C VAL A 69 1.73 11.59 -31.42
N TYR A 70 2.11 12.76 -30.88
CA TYR A 70 2.88 13.75 -31.62
C TYR A 70 4.29 13.24 -31.96
N ALA A 71 4.98 12.59 -31.03
CA ALA A 71 6.29 11.97 -31.27
C ALA A 71 6.21 10.83 -32.31
N PHE A 72 5.16 10.01 -32.25
CA PHE A 72 4.90 9.00 -33.28
C PHE A 72 4.64 9.63 -34.65
N TRP A 73 3.84 10.70 -34.72
CA TRP A 73 3.60 11.43 -35.95
C TRP A 73 4.87 12.07 -36.52
N LEU A 74 5.72 12.63 -35.65
CA LEU A 74 7.04 13.16 -36.03
C LEU A 74 7.97 12.04 -36.53
N SER A 75 7.91 10.83 -35.96
CA SER A 75 8.74 9.70 -36.38
C SER A 75 8.49 9.27 -37.84
N LEU A 76 7.32 9.61 -38.40
CA LEU A 76 6.93 9.30 -39.78
C LEU A 76 7.20 10.44 -40.78
N ARG A 77 7.78 11.55 -40.30
CA ARG A 77 8.06 12.74 -41.10
C ARG A 77 9.53 13.09 -41.06
N THR A 78 10.00 13.71 -42.13
CA THR A 78 11.37 14.21 -42.21
C THR A 78 11.32 15.72 -42.41
N SER A 79 11.96 16.45 -41.50
CA SER A 79 12.09 17.91 -41.54
C SER A 79 13.54 18.26 -41.83
N THR A 80 13.81 18.92 -42.96
CA THR A 80 15.14 19.40 -43.33
C THR A 80 15.15 20.91 -43.49
N LEU A 81 16.26 21.56 -43.09
CA LEU A 81 16.45 23.01 -43.25
C LEU A 81 16.29 23.49 -44.70
N VAL A 82 16.59 22.62 -45.67
CA VAL A 82 16.37 22.84 -47.10
C VAL A 82 15.52 21.67 -47.61
N GLY A 83 14.32 21.94 -48.10
CA GLY A 83 13.40 20.92 -48.65
C GLY A 83 12.05 20.77 -47.94
N GLY A 84 11.87 21.35 -46.76
CA GLY A 84 10.59 21.38 -46.05
C GLY A 84 10.14 20.02 -45.46
N ASP A 85 8.98 20.02 -44.82
CA ASP A 85 8.42 18.83 -44.16
C ASP A 85 7.73 17.91 -45.18
N HIS A 86 8.19 16.67 -45.28
CA HIS A 86 7.55 15.63 -46.08
C HIS A 86 7.38 14.32 -45.30
N PHE A 87 6.39 13.51 -45.70
CA PHE A 87 6.03 12.26 -45.04
C PHE A 87 6.92 11.12 -45.56
N SER A 88 7.72 10.53 -44.67
CA SER A 88 8.77 9.56 -45.01
C SER A 88 8.46 8.11 -44.59
N TRP A 89 7.25 7.86 -44.03
CA TRP A 89 6.80 6.54 -43.58
C TRP A 89 7.83 5.87 -42.65
N PHE A 90 8.32 4.67 -43.02
CA PHE A 90 9.28 3.90 -42.23
C PHE A 90 10.75 4.18 -42.59
N THR A 91 11.02 5.16 -43.46
CA THR A 91 12.39 5.47 -43.90
C THR A 91 13.26 5.93 -42.74
N ASN A 92 12.71 6.74 -41.84
CA ASN A 92 13.38 7.16 -40.60
C ASN A 92 13.77 5.95 -39.72
N TYR A 93 12.92 4.93 -39.63
CA TYR A 93 13.24 3.72 -38.85
C TYR A 93 14.39 2.94 -39.47
N LYS A 94 14.36 2.73 -40.80
CA LYS A 94 15.46 2.06 -41.51
C LYS A 94 16.78 2.82 -41.34
N GLN A 95 16.75 4.14 -41.40
CA GLN A 95 17.91 4.99 -41.19
C GLN A 95 18.43 4.87 -39.74
N THR A 96 17.56 4.95 -38.74
CA THR A 96 17.92 4.82 -37.32
C THR A 96 18.57 3.47 -37.01
N PHE A 97 18.00 2.36 -37.50
CA PHE A 97 18.56 1.02 -37.25
C PHE A 97 19.83 0.72 -38.05
N THR A 98 20.20 1.56 -39.03
CA THR A 98 21.45 1.43 -39.78
C THR A 98 22.48 2.49 -39.41
N ASP A 99 22.10 3.49 -38.61
CA ASP A 99 22.98 4.56 -38.15
C ASP A 99 23.97 4.04 -37.08
N PRO A 100 25.28 4.06 -37.36
CA PRO A 100 26.31 3.64 -36.40
C PRO A 100 26.27 4.42 -35.08
N HIS A 101 25.87 5.68 -35.09
CA HIS A 101 25.79 6.50 -33.88
C HIS A 101 24.64 6.06 -32.98
N PHE A 102 23.47 5.79 -33.57
CA PHE A 102 22.31 5.27 -32.83
C PHE A 102 22.62 3.88 -32.24
N LEU A 103 23.15 2.96 -33.04
CA LEU A 103 23.51 1.62 -32.58
C LEU A 103 24.59 1.66 -31.50
N SER A 104 25.57 2.56 -31.61
CA SER A 104 26.55 2.78 -30.54
C SER A 104 25.90 3.32 -29.26
N GLY A 105 24.88 4.17 -29.37
CA GLY A 105 24.12 4.67 -28.22
C GLY A 105 23.36 3.56 -27.50
N VAL A 106 22.58 2.78 -28.25
CA VAL A 106 21.83 1.62 -27.73
C VAL A 106 22.77 0.62 -27.06
N ARG A 107 23.90 0.29 -27.72
CA ARG A 107 24.92 -0.60 -27.15
C ARG A 107 25.45 -0.08 -25.82
N ARG A 108 25.71 1.23 -25.68
CA ARG A 108 26.19 1.82 -24.42
C ARG A 108 25.17 1.69 -23.29
N VAL A 109 23.87 1.90 -23.57
CA VAL A 109 22.81 1.72 -22.57
C VAL A 109 22.70 0.27 -22.12
N ILE A 110 22.73 -0.68 -23.06
CA ILE A 110 22.69 -2.11 -22.74
C ILE A 110 23.91 -2.53 -21.91
N VAL A 111 25.11 -2.16 -22.35
CA VAL A 111 26.36 -2.47 -21.61
C VAL A 111 26.35 -1.81 -20.24
N PHE A 112 25.87 -0.57 -20.14
CA PHE A 112 25.71 0.12 -18.85
C PHE A 112 24.79 -0.68 -17.93
N GLY A 113 23.60 -1.08 -18.37
CA GLY A 113 22.68 -1.89 -17.57
C GLY A 113 23.27 -3.24 -17.13
N LEU A 114 23.90 -3.97 -18.06
CA LEU A 114 24.52 -5.28 -17.79
C LEU A 114 25.68 -5.22 -16.80
N VAL A 115 26.39 -4.09 -16.70
CA VAL A 115 27.49 -3.91 -15.74
C VAL A 115 26.98 -3.29 -14.44
N GLN A 116 26.14 -2.27 -14.55
CA GLN A 116 25.66 -1.48 -13.42
C GLN A 116 24.78 -2.31 -12.48
N ILE A 117 23.88 -3.12 -13.01
CA ILE A 117 22.95 -3.92 -12.19
C ILE A 117 23.72 -4.92 -11.31
N PRO A 118 24.62 -5.78 -11.84
CA PRO A 118 25.39 -6.69 -10.99
C PRO A 118 26.29 -5.99 -9.99
N VAL A 119 26.93 -4.87 -10.37
CA VAL A 119 27.78 -4.08 -9.46
C VAL A 119 26.96 -3.55 -8.29
N MET A 120 25.79 -2.97 -8.56
CA MET A 120 24.92 -2.43 -7.52
C MET A 120 24.40 -3.52 -6.58
N LEU A 121 23.96 -4.66 -7.13
CA LEU A 121 23.51 -5.80 -6.33
C LEU A 121 24.64 -6.40 -5.49
N GLY A 122 25.84 -6.54 -6.06
CA GLY A 122 27.01 -7.04 -5.34
C GLY A 122 27.44 -6.11 -4.20
N LEU A 123 27.40 -4.79 -4.41
CA LEU A 123 27.67 -3.80 -3.38
C LEU A 123 26.58 -3.74 -2.30
N ALA A 124 25.31 -3.90 -2.68
CA ALA A 124 24.21 -4.00 -1.73
C ALA A 124 24.36 -5.23 -0.83
N LEU A 125 24.68 -6.39 -1.42
CA LEU A 125 24.94 -7.63 -0.68
C LEU A 125 26.16 -7.50 0.23
N LEU A 126 27.28 -6.98 -0.28
CA LEU A 126 28.47 -6.73 0.53
C LEU A 126 28.16 -5.76 1.69
N GLY A 127 27.41 -4.71 1.40
CA GLY A 127 26.96 -3.75 2.41
C GLY A 127 26.11 -4.43 3.49
N ALA A 128 25.16 -5.28 3.10
CA ALA A 128 24.36 -6.08 4.02
C ALA A 128 25.22 -6.99 4.91
N LEU A 129 26.19 -7.71 4.34
CA LEU A 129 27.09 -8.59 5.09
C LEU A 129 28.01 -7.83 6.05
N ILE A 130 28.54 -6.66 5.65
CA ILE A 130 29.36 -5.82 6.54
C ILE A 130 28.52 -5.28 7.70
N ILE A 131 27.28 -4.90 7.43
CA ILE A 131 26.33 -4.43 8.45
C ILE A 131 25.97 -5.54 9.43
N ASP A 132 25.91 -6.79 8.96
CA ASP A 132 25.60 -7.97 9.77
C ASP A 132 26.77 -8.39 10.67
N GLU A 133 28.00 -8.39 10.15
CA GLU A 133 29.19 -8.93 10.86
C GLU A 133 29.92 -7.90 11.75
N VAL A 134 29.93 -6.61 11.36
CA VAL A 134 30.80 -5.61 12.02
C VAL A 134 30.01 -4.79 13.05
N SER A 135 30.28 -5.01 14.34
CA SER A 135 29.63 -4.28 15.46
C SER A 135 30.37 -3.02 15.93
N SER A 136 31.44 -2.60 15.23
CA SER A 136 32.32 -1.50 15.66
C SER A 136 31.79 -0.10 15.29
N ARG A 137 32.41 0.97 15.84
CA ARG A 137 32.14 2.37 15.46
C ARG A 137 32.28 2.62 13.95
N LEU A 138 33.12 1.83 13.27
CA LEU A 138 33.31 1.91 11.82
C LEU A 138 32.05 1.48 11.04
N ALA A 139 31.30 0.49 11.56
CA ALA A 139 30.05 0.05 10.95
C ALA A 139 28.94 1.10 11.04
N LYS A 140 28.93 1.92 12.10
CA LYS A 140 27.99 3.06 12.21
C LYS A 140 28.26 4.12 11.14
N VAL A 141 29.53 4.46 10.91
CA VAL A 141 29.93 5.38 9.84
C VAL A 141 29.57 4.80 8.46
N PHE A 142 29.82 3.50 8.27
CA PHE A 142 29.48 2.80 7.02
C PHE A 142 27.97 2.79 6.75
N ARG A 143 27.15 2.49 7.77
CA ARG A 143 25.67 2.50 7.68
C ARG A 143 25.15 3.89 7.31
N MET A 144 25.62 4.95 7.97
CA MET A 144 25.24 6.32 7.63
C MET A 144 25.60 6.69 6.18
N THR A 145 26.78 6.24 5.72
CA THR A 145 27.24 6.51 4.35
C THR A 145 26.39 5.79 3.30
N LEU A 146 25.94 4.56 3.59
CA LEU A 146 25.09 3.76 2.70
C LEU A 146 23.69 4.37 2.54
N PHE A 147 23.13 4.93 3.62
CA PHE A 147 21.76 5.48 3.62
C PHE A 147 21.66 6.98 3.30
N MET A 148 22.76 7.74 3.43
CA MET A 148 22.84 9.17 3.05
C MET A 148 22.24 9.52 1.67
N PRO A 149 22.44 8.72 0.61
CA PRO A 149 21.97 9.06 -0.74
C PRO A 149 20.45 9.18 -0.85
N TYR A 150 19.72 8.39 -0.07
CA TYR A 150 18.25 8.39 -0.06
C TYR A 150 17.64 9.66 0.50
N ALA A 151 18.35 10.32 1.42
CA ALA A 151 17.91 11.59 1.98
C ALA A 151 18.09 12.77 1.01
N VAL A 152 18.87 12.59 -0.07
CA VAL A 152 19.16 13.64 -1.03
C VAL A 152 18.19 13.54 -2.21
N PRO A 153 17.35 14.56 -2.47
CA PRO A 153 16.49 14.56 -3.66
C PRO A 153 17.33 14.41 -4.93
N ALA A 154 16.84 13.63 -5.90
CA ALA A 154 17.61 13.30 -7.11
C ALA A 154 18.15 14.53 -7.87
N VAL A 155 17.40 15.64 -7.89
CA VAL A 155 17.84 16.91 -8.49
C VAL A 155 19.04 17.49 -7.73
N ILE A 156 19.00 17.48 -6.40
CA ILE A 156 20.10 17.95 -5.55
C ILE A 156 21.31 17.01 -5.70
N GLY A 157 21.09 15.70 -5.76
CA GLY A 157 22.14 14.71 -6.04
C GLY A 157 22.84 14.99 -7.37
N ALA A 158 22.07 15.25 -8.44
CA ALA A 158 22.61 15.59 -9.75
C ALA A 158 23.44 16.89 -9.74
N LEU A 159 22.97 17.94 -9.04
CA LEU A 159 23.71 19.19 -8.90
C LEU A 159 24.99 19.02 -8.07
N MET A 160 24.91 18.27 -6.97
CA MET A 160 26.05 17.98 -6.08
C MET A 160 27.12 17.20 -6.83
N TRP A 161 26.76 16.10 -7.49
CA TRP A 161 27.70 15.31 -8.28
C TRP A 161 28.20 16.06 -9.51
N GLY A 162 27.36 16.88 -10.14
CA GLY A 162 27.77 17.79 -11.21
C GLY A 162 28.84 18.79 -10.74
N PHE A 163 28.70 19.33 -9.52
CA PHE A 163 29.72 20.17 -8.90
C PHE A 163 30.98 19.37 -8.54
N LEU A 164 30.85 18.20 -7.90
CA LEU A 164 31.98 17.34 -7.51
C LEU A 164 32.83 16.94 -8.71
N TYR A 165 32.18 16.58 -9.82
CA TYR A 165 32.83 16.17 -11.06
C TYR A 165 33.14 17.33 -12.02
N SER A 166 32.89 18.58 -11.61
CA SER A 166 33.18 19.75 -12.43
C SER A 166 34.68 19.81 -12.77
N PRO A 167 35.05 19.85 -14.05
CA PRO A 167 36.45 19.90 -14.47
C PRO A 167 37.11 21.25 -14.19
N THR A 168 36.33 22.28 -13.83
CA THR A 168 36.81 23.66 -13.65
C THR A 168 37.05 24.00 -12.18
N PHE A 169 36.16 23.58 -11.28
CA PHE A 169 36.20 23.94 -9.85
C PHE A 169 35.75 22.80 -8.93
N GLY A 170 35.60 21.58 -9.46
CA GLY A 170 35.17 20.44 -8.68
C GLY A 170 36.26 19.95 -7.72
N PRO A 171 35.93 19.65 -6.44
CA PRO A 171 36.87 19.13 -5.46
C PRO A 171 37.65 17.90 -5.93
N VAL A 172 37.02 17.02 -6.72
CA VAL A 172 37.66 15.80 -7.23
C VAL A 172 38.80 16.14 -8.20
N ASN A 173 38.63 17.16 -9.04
CA ASN A 173 39.66 17.63 -9.96
C ASN A 173 40.74 18.46 -9.25
N SER A 174 40.37 19.21 -8.20
CA SER A 174 41.35 19.88 -7.33
C SER A 174 42.26 18.87 -6.63
N LEU A 175 41.71 17.76 -6.14
CA LEU A 175 42.45 16.68 -5.51
C LEU A 175 43.35 15.94 -6.52
N SER A 176 42.85 15.65 -7.72
CA SER A 176 43.66 15.00 -8.76
C SER A 176 44.87 15.84 -9.17
N HIS A 177 44.70 17.17 -9.24
CA HIS A 177 45.81 18.09 -9.51
C HIS A 177 46.81 18.13 -8.34
N ALA A 178 46.33 18.10 -7.09
CA ALA A 178 47.19 18.06 -5.91
C ALA A 178 48.03 16.77 -5.82
N LEU A 179 47.47 15.65 -6.29
CA LEU A 179 48.14 14.35 -6.36
C LEU A 179 49.05 14.17 -7.60
N GLY A 180 49.17 15.19 -8.47
CA GLY A 180 50.01 15.14 -9.68
C GLY A 180 49.42 14.31 -10.83
N LEU A 181 48.15 13.90 -10.74
CA LEU A 181 47.46 13.07 -11.74
C LEU A 181 46.87 13.90 -12.90
N GLY A 182 46.99 15.23 -12.85
CA GLY A 182 46.47 16.14 -13.88
C GLY A 182 44.94 16.29 -13.85
N LYS A 183 44.38 16.84 -14.94
CA LYS A 183 42.92 17.06 -15.08
C LYS A 183 42.22 15.74 -15.39
N VAL A 184 41.35 15.29 -14.49
CA VAL A 184 40.53 14.08 -14.71
C VAL A 184 39.14 14.49 -15.16
N GLY A 185 38.86 14.33 -16.46
CA GLY A 185 37.56 14.63 -17.04
C GLY A 185 36.52 13.55 -16.72
N LEU A 186 36.00 13.53 -15.49
CA LEU A 186 35.00 12.54 -15.05
C LEU A 186 33.69 12.62 -15.83
N LEU A 187 33.28 13.83 -16.23
CA LEU A 187 32.15 14.05 -17.15
C LEU A 187 32.57 14.02 -18.63
N GLY A 188 33.84 13.69 -18.92
CA GLY A 188 34.38 13.60 -20.26
C GLY A 188 33.97 12.32 -20.98
N HIS A 189 34.13 12.31 -22.30
CA HIS A 189 33.69 11.25 -23.21
C HIS A 189 34.11 9.82 -22.82
N SER A 190 35.24 9.64 -22.12
CA SER A 190 35.75 8.33 -21.72
C SER A 190 35.20 7.81 -20.39
N LEU A 191 34.97 8.70 -19.41
CA LEU A 191 34.60 8.31 -18.04
C LEU A 191 33.14 8.61 -17.71
N MET A 192 32.39 9.26 -18.60
CA MET A 192 31.01 9.68 -18.35
C MET A 192 30.11 8.53 -17.87
N LEU A 193 30.17 7.35 -18.49
CA LEU A 193 29.33 6.21 -18.08
C LEU A 193 29.74 5.66 -16.72
N THR A 194 31.04 5.60 -16.42
CA THR A 194 31.54 5.19 -15.11
C THR A 194 31.13 6.17 -14.02
N SER A 195 31.24 7.47 -14.32
CA SER A 195 30.81 8.55 -13.42
C SER A 195 29.31 8.49 -13.16
N LEU A 196 28.49 8.28 -14.20
CA LEU A 196 27.06 8.08 -14.07
C LEU A 196 26.76 6.82 -13.24
N GLY A 197 27.47 5.72 -13.51
CA GLY A 197 27.36 4.47 -12.76
C GLY A 197 27.64 4.67 -11.28
N ASN A 198 28.68 5.42 -10.91
CA ASN A 198 28.97 5.76 -9.53
C ASN A 198 27.83 6.55 -8.87
N ILE A 199 27.26 7.54 -9.56
CA ILE A 199 26.13 8.33 -9.04
C ILE A 199 24.90 7.45 -8.84
N VAL A 200 24.59 6.58 -9.80
CA VAL A 200 23.48 5.63 -9.72
C VAL A 200 23.69 4.62 -8.60
N THR A 201 24.90 4.06 -8.46
CA THR A 201 25.23 3.16 -7.35
C THR A 201 25.07 3.86 -6.01
N TRP A 202 25.58 5.08 -5.88
CA TRP A 202 25.42 5.88 -4.67
C TRP A 202 23.93 6.09 -4.37
N GLN A 203 23.13 6.56 -5.33
CA GLN A 203 21.72 6.89 -5.10
C GLN A 203 20.82 5.70 -4.72
N TRP A 204 21.13 4.48 -5.16
CA TRP A 204 20.17 3.36 -5.18
C TRP A 204 20.63 2.04 -4.52
N THR A 205 21.67 2.04 -3.68
CA THR A 205 22.13 0.83 -2.95
C THR A 205 21.45 0.70 -1.55
N GLY A 206 20.47 -0.20 -1.31
CA GLY A 206 19.66 -0.25 -0.06
C GLY A 206 18.21 -0.80 -0.19
N ASP A 207 17.27 -0.38 0.69
CA ASP A 207 15.83 -0.76 0.64
C ASP A 207 15.17 -0.26 -0.65
N SER A 208 14.57 -1.17 -1.43
CA SER A 208 14.04 -0.87 -2.75
C SER A 208 12.52 -0.98 -2.77
N VAL A 209 11.84 0.16 -2.93
CA VAL A 209 10.38 0.23 -3.11
C VAL A 209 10.07 0.52 -4.58
N ASN A 210 9.55 -0.48 -5.28
CA ASN A 210 9.12 -0.35 -6.67
C ASN A 210 7.65 -0.75 -6.79
N THR A 211 6.94 -0.12 -7.74
CA THR A 211 5.54 -0.42 -8.02
C THR A 211 5.44 -1.27 -9.29
N TYR A 212 4.65 -2.33 -9.20
CA TYR A 212 4.30 -3.20 -10.33
C TYR A 212 2.85 -2.96 -10.75
N ALA A 213 2.54 -3.14 -12.03
CA ALA A 213 1.17 -2.96 -12.49
C ALA A 213 0.30 -4.10 -11.93
N VAL A 214 -0.89 -3.77 -11.42
CA VAL A 214 -1.79 -4.79 -10.86
C VAL A 214 -2.14 -5.89 -11.88
N ASN A 215 -2.13 -5.59 -13.18
CA ASN A 215 -2.39 -6.59 -14.21
C ASN A 215 -1.26 -7.60 -14.41
N ASP A 216 -0.04 -7.31 -13.94
CA ASP A 216 1.03 -8.31 -13.89
C ASP A 216 0.70 -9.37 -12.83
N LEU A 217 0.13 -8.93 -11.68
CA LEU A 217 -0.41 -9.83 -10.67
C LEU A 217 -1.63 -10.61 -11.22
N VAL A 218 -2.53 -9.95 -11.95
CA VAL A 218 -3.70 -10.63 -12.57
C VAL A 218 -3.22 -11.77 -13.48
N ALA A 219 -2.20 -11.54 -14.31
CA ALA A 219 -1.69 -12.55 -15.22
C ALA A 219 -1.19 -13.81 -14.48
N VAL A 220 -0.50 -13.65 -13.36
CA VAL A 220 -0.02 -14.80 -12.58
C VAL A 220 -1.15 -15.46 -11.77
N VAL A 221 -2.14 -14.70 -11.31
CA VAL A 221 -3.34 -15.26 -10.62
C VAL A 221 -4.19 -16.09 -11.58
N ASP A 222 -4.38 -15.61 -12.82
CA ASP A 222 -5.13 -16.31 -13.85
C ASP A 222 -4.40 -17.56 -14.38
N ALA A 223 -3.08 -17.61 -14.22
CA ALA A 223 -2.25 -18.75 -14.63
C ALA A 223 -2.21 -19.90 -13.60
N VAL A 224 -2.70 -19.69 -12.37
CA VAL A 224 -2.73 -20.74 -11.33
C VAL A 224 -3.65 -21.87 -11.75
N GLU A 225 -3.17 -23.11 -11.68
CA GLU A 225 -3.98 -24.26 -12.08
C GLU A 225 -5.14 -24.52 -11.09
N ASP A 226 -6.28 -24.96 -11.62
CA ASP A 226 -7.47 -25.29 -10.83
C ASP A 226 -7.18 -26.31 -9.72
N LYS A 227 -6.26 -27.24 -9.99
CA LYS A 227 -5.84 -28.26 -9.03
C LYS A 227 -5.11 -27.64 -7.84
N GLU A 228 -4.14 -26.76 -8.07
CA GLU A 228 -3.36 -26.10 -7.01
C GLU A 228 -4.27 -25.22 -6.15
N ALA A 229 -5.20 -24.49 -6.78
CA ALA A 229 -6.20 -23.71 -6.08
C ALA A 229 -7.11 -24.57 -5.18
N ALA A 230 -7.52 -25.75 -5.67
CA ALA A 230 -8.34 -26.69 -4.90
C ALA A 230 -7.57 -27.32 -3.73
N GLU A 231 -6.28 -27.62 -3.90
CA GLU A 231 -5.40 -28.13 -2.84
C GLU A 231 -5.23 -27.10 -1.72
N LEU A 232 -4.93 -25.83 -2.05
CA LEU A 232 -4.84 -24.77 -1.05
C LEU A 232 -6.19 -24.47 -0.39
N ALA A 233 -7.30 -24.53 -1.14
CA ALA A 233 -8.62 -24.37 -0.54
C ALA A 233 -8.98 -25.51 0.43
N ALA A 234 -8.51 -26.73 0.18
CA ALA A 234 -8.66 -27.84 1.13
C ALA A 234 -7.85 -27.59 2.41
N GLU A 235 -6.63 -27.06 2.29
CA GLU A 235 -5.82 -26.65 3.43
C GLU A 235 -6.52 -25.58 4.29
N TYR A 236 -7.22 -24.62 3.68
CA TYR A 236 -8.04 -23.65 4.42
C TYR A 236 -9.14 -24.34 5.24
N VAL A 237 -9.79 -25.37 4.69
CA VAL A 237 -10.84 -26.15 5.37
C VAL A 237 -10.27 -26.93 6.56
N GLU A 238 -9.04 -27.44 6.44
CA GLU A 238 -8.36 -28.15 7.52
C GLU A 238 -7.86 -27.20 8.62
N SER A 239 -7.40 -26.01 8.24
CA SER A 239 -6.74 -25.04 9.13
C SER A 239 -7.69 -24.11 9.86
N TYR A 240 -8.82 -23.76 9.25
CA TYR A 240 -9.75 -22.73 9.75
C TYR A 240 -11.17 -23.28 9.97
N ASP A 241 -11.98 -22.58 10.76
CA ASP A 241 -13.42 -22.85 10.77
C ASP A 241 -14.09 -22.17 9.56
N VAL A 242 -14.18 -22.92 8.45
CA VAL A 242 -14.75 -22.41 7.18
C VAL A 242 -16.28 -22.48 7.21
N VAL A 243 -16.94 -21.36 6.94
CA VAL A 243 -18.41 -21.27 6.89
C VAL A 243 -18.98 -22.20 5.81
N PRO A 244 -20.19 -22.78 6.02
CA PRO A 244 -20.77 -23.76 5.08
C PRO A 244 -20.87 -23.29 3.63
N ALA A 245 -21.08 -21.98 3.40
CA ALA A 245 -21.17 -21.43 2.05
C ALA A 245 -19.86 -21.53 1.25
N LEU A 246 -18.70 -21.56 1.92
CA LEU A 246 -17.36 -21.63 1.30
C LEU A 246 -16.81 -23.05 1.20
N ARG A 247 -17.38 -24.03 1.92
CA ARG A 247 -16.95 -25.44 1.89
C ARG A 247 -17.21 -26.07 0.50
N PRO A 248 -16.55 -27.20 0.15
CA PRO A 248 -16.83 -27.92 -1.08
C PRO A 248 -18.33 -28.22 -1.25
N GLY A 249 -18.88 -27.87 -2.42
CA GLY A 249 -20.32 -27.96 -2.71
C GLY A 249 -21.18 -26.79 -2.17
N GLY A 250 -20.60 -25.86 -1.42
CA GLY A 250 -21.26 -24.65 -0.95
C GLY A 250 -21.51 -23.62 -2.06
N ILE A 251 -22.55 -22.80 -1.89
CA ILE A 251 -23.01 -21.82 -2.90
C ILE A 251 -21.98 -20.73 -3.25
N ARG A 252 -20.94 -20.54 -2.42
CA ARG A 252 -19.86 -19.55 -2.61
C ARG A 252 -18.48 -20.21 -2.64
N HIS A 253 -18.40 -21.52 -2.86
CA HIS A 253 -17.12 -22.24 -2.91
C HIS A 253 -16.16 -21.68 -3.98
N ASP A 254 -16.68 -21.21 -5.12
CA ASP A 254 -15.88 -20.54 -6.15
C ASP A 254 -15.12 -19.30 -5.62
N SER A 255 -15.71 -18.56 -4.68
CA SER A 255 -15.03 -17.42 -4.04
C SER A 255 -13.82 -17.86 -3.22
N LEU A 256 -13.90 -19.04 -2.56
CA LEU A 256 -12.77 -19.62 -1.82
C LEU A 256 -11.66 -20.09 -2.78
N LEU A 257 -12.03 -20.75 -3.89
CA LEU A 257 -11.08 -21.19 -4.91
C LEU A 257 -10.39 -20.00 -5.57
N TYR A 258 -11.10 -18.90 -5.83
CA TYR A 258 -10.48 -17.69 -6.34
C TYR A 258 -9.54 -17.05 -5.32
N ALA A 259 -9.92 -16.99 -4.03
CA ALA A 259 -9.04 -16.48 -2.98
C ALA A 259 -7.75 -17.32 -2.85
N ALA A 260 -7.84 -18.63 -3.04
CA ALA A 260 -6.68 -19.52 -3.10
C ALA A 260 -5.77 -19.23 -4.32
N ARG A 261 -6.35 -19.03 -5.52
CA ARG A 261 -5.57 -18.59 -6.70
C ARG A 261 -4.87 -17.26 -6.45
N LEU A 262 -5.57 -16.32 -5.81
CA LEU A 262 -5.03 -15.02 -5.46
C LEU A 262 -3.83 -15.14 -4.51
N GLU A 263 -3.91 -16.00 -3.49
CA GLU A 263 -2.78 -16.27 -2.61
C GLU A 263 -1.61 -16.90 -3.35
N LEU A 264 -1.85 -17.95 -4.15
CA LEU A 264 -0.80 -18.65 -4.89
C LEU A 264 -0.10 -17.72 -5.89
N GLY A 265 -0.87 -16.96 -6.67
CA GLY A 265 -0.32 -15.99 -7.62
C GLY A 265 0.49 -14.90 -6.91
N LEU A 266 -0.01 -14.36 -5.79
CA LEU A 266 0.69 -13.32 -5.03
C LEU A 266 1.95 -13.86 -4.35
N ARG A 267 1.90 -15.06 -3.77
CA ARG A 267 3.06 -15.75 -3.18
C ARG A 267 4.11 -16.06 -4.23
N GLY A 268 3.71 -16.59 -5.39
CA GLY A 268 4.60 -16.86 -6.51
C GLY A 268 5.30 -15.59 -6.99
N PHE A 269 4.53 -14.53 -7.25
CA PHE A 269 5.05 -13.23 -7.65
C PHE A 269 6.08 -12.67 -6.66
N LEU A 270 5.77 -12.72 -5.36
CA LEU A 270 6.68 -12.25 -4.31
C LEU A 270 7.96 -13.09 -4.23
N THR A 271 7.83 -14.41 -4.34
CA THR A 271 8.96 -15.34 -4.22
C THR A 271 9.90 -15.23 -5.42
N GLU A 272 9.36 -15.24 -6.64
CA GLU A 272 10.15 -15.11 -7.86
C GLU A 272 10.84 -13.74 -7.97
N GLY A 273 10.16 -12.69 -7.51
CA GLY A 273 10.71 -11.34 -7.46
C GLY A 273 11.68 -11.08 -6.29
N GLY A 274 11.80 -12.02 -5.35
CA GLY A 274 12.64 -11.85 -4.15
C GLY A 274 12.13 -10.77 -3.20
N PHE A 275 10.84 -10.46 -3.22
CA PHE A 275 10.22 -9.45 -2.36
C PHE A 275 9.88 -10.03 -0.99
N THR A 276 10.10 -9.25 0.07
CA THR A 276 9.77 -9.66 1.45
C THR A 276 8.65 -8.84 2.07
N ALA A 277 8.18 -7.82 1.37
CA ALA A 277 7.11 -6.94 1.80
C ALA A 277 6.38 -6.38 0.56
N PHE A 278 5.10 -6.07 0.70
CA PHE A 278 4.29 -5.55 -0.40
C PHE A 278 3.16 -4.65 0.10
N THR A 279 2.47 -4.00 -0.82
CA THR A 279 1.28 -3.20 -0.54
C THR A 279 0.20 -3.50 -1.58
N THR A 280 -1.04 -3.18 -1.24
CA THR A 280 -2.17 -3.21 -2.19
C THR A 280 -2.90 -1.88 -2.14
N ASN A 281 -3.69 -1.55 -3.16
CA ASN A 281 -4.56 -0.39 -3.14
C ASN A 281 -5.93 -0.75 -3.74
N PHE A 282 -7.01 -0.60 -2.96
CA PHE A 282 -8.36 -0.92 -3.41
C PHE A 282 -8.84 -0.03 -4.58
N GLU A 283 -8.20 1.12 -4.80
CA GLU A 283 -8.51 2.01 -5.92
C GLU A 283 -8.02 1.45 -7.26
N ASP A 284 -7.04 0.54 -7.26
CA ASP A 284 -6.56 -0.14 -8.45
C ASP A 284 -6.47 -1.66 -8.25
N LEU A 285 -7.54 -2.34 -8.62
CA LEU A 285 -7.64 -3.80 -8.57
C LEU A 285 -7.49 -4.46 -9.94
N GLY A 286 -7.31 -3.67 -11.02
CA GLY A 286 -7.22 -4.20 -12.38
C GLY A 286 -8.30 -5.24 -12.69
N GLY A 287 -7.87 -6.39 -13.20
CA GLY A 287 -8.70 -7.57 -13.47
C GLY A 287 -9.04 -8.46 -12.26
N LEU A 288 -8.56 -8.15 -11.04
CA LEU A 288 -8.84 -8.98 -9.87
C LEU A 288 -10.34 -8.98 -9.54
N ARG A 289 -10.89 -10.16 -9.23
CA ARG A 289 -12.31 -10.34 -8.90
C ARG A 289 -12.65 -9.91 -7.48
N GLN A 290 -11.68 -9.97 -6.55
CA GLN A 290 -11.82 -9.67 -5.13
C GLN A 290 -10.60 -8.89 -4.64
N LEU A 291 -10.77 -8.05 -3.61
CA LEU A 291 -9.65 -7.47 -2.87
C LEU A 291 -8.88 -8.61 -2.13
N PRO A 292 -7.54 -8.61 -2.11
CA PRO A 292 -6.75 -9.62 -1.40
C PRO A 292 -7.01 -9.61 0.12
N GLY A 293 -7.85 -10.54 0.61
CA GLY A 293 -8.15 -10.70 2.04
C GLY A 293 -7.32 -11.81 2.70
N ILE A 294 -7.87 -13.02 2.76
CA ILE A 294 -7.20 -14.20 3.36
C ILE A 294 -5.78 -14.43 2.82
N ALA A 295 -5.55 -14.18 1.53
CA ALA A 295 -4.24 -14.26 0.89
C ALA A 295 -3.19 -13.40 1.63
N VAL A 296 -3.53 -12.13 1.90
CA VAL A 296 -2.64 -11.19 2.60
C VAL A 296 -2.47 -11.60 4.06
N GLN A 297 -3.55 -12.02 4.72
CA GLN A 297 -3.51 -12.47 6.11
C GLN A 297 -2.54 -13.65 6.29
N ARG A 298 -2.58 -14.63 5.39
CA ARG A 298 -1.68 -15.79 5.42
C ARG A 298 -0.24 -15.42 5.05
N LEU A 299 -0.02 -14.59 4.03
CA LEU A 299 1.32 -14.11 3.70
C LEU A 299 1.96 -13.35 4.86
N MET A 300 1.20 -12.51 5.56
CA MET A 300 1.71 -11.88 6.79
C MET A 300 2.05 -12.93 7.85
N ALA A 301 1.25 -14.00 7.99
CA ALA A 301 1.55 -15.09 8.94
C ALA A 301 2.88 -15.78 8.60
N ASP A 302 3.21 -15.89 7.31
CA ASP A 302 4.47 -16.48 6.83
C ASP A 302 5.68 -15.54 6.91
N GLY A 303 5.49 -14.31 7.41
CA GLY A 303 6.59 -13.38 7.67
C GLY A 303 6.66 -12.19 6.72
N TYR A 304 5.80 -12.09 5.70
CA TYR A 304 5.82 -10.95 4.78
C TYR A 304 5.36 -9.66 5.46
N GLY A 305 5.98 -8.54 5.07
CA GLY A 305 5.47 -7.21 5.38
C GLY A 305 4.28 -6.84 4.51
N PHE A 306 3.32 -6.12 5.08
CA PHE A 306 2.15 -5.63 4.37
C PHE A 306 1.73 -4.27 4.90
N GLY A 307 1.26 -3.41 3.99
CA GLY A 307 0.57 -2.17 4.31
C GLY A 307 -0.56 -1.93 3.31
N GLY A 308 -1.72 -1.55 3.82
CA GLY A 308 -2.88 -1.19 3.01
C GLY A 308 -2.65 0.10 2.21
N GLU A 309 -3.48 0.33 1.20
CA GLU A 309 -3.59 1.60 0.46
C GLU A 309 -2.27 2.15 -0.11
N GLY A 310 -1.33 1.27 -0.47
CA GLY A 310 -0.02 1.66 -0.97
C GLY A 310 0.99 2.08 0.12
N ASP A 311 0.70 1.84 1.39
CA ASP A 311 1.54 2.24 2.51
C ASP A 311 2.79 1.36 2.68
N TRP A 312 3.82 1.71 1.91
CA TRP A 312 5.11 1.02 1.91
C TRP A 312 5.89 1.21 3.22
N LYS A 313 5.64 2.29 3.97
CA LYS A 313 6.35 2.56 5.24
C LYS A 313 5.92 1.56 6.30
N THR A 314 4.62 1.38 6.47
CA THR A 314 4.09 0.39 7.42
C THR A 314 4.39 -1.04 6.94
N SER A 315 4.39 -1.29 5.63
CA SER A 315 4.80 -2.58 5.07
C SER A 315 6.25 -2.95 5.42
N ALA A 316 7.19 -2.02 5.23
CA ALA A 316 8.59 -2.20 5.61
C ALA A 316 8.76 -2.35 7.12
N LEU A 317 8.04 -1.53 7.91
CA LEU A 317 8.04 -1.63 9.38
C LEU A 317 7.52 -2.99 9.85
N LEU A 318 6.44 -3.50 9.26
CA LEU A 318 5.87 -4.80 9.61
C LEU A 318 6.86 -5.93 9.34
N ARG A 319 7.49 -5.95 8.16
CA ARG A 319 8.52 -6.94 7.83
C ARG A 319 9.67 -6.88 8.84
N THR A 320 10.13 -5.67 9.12
CA THR A 320 11.23 -5.42 10.07
C THR A 320 10.89 -5.96 11.46
N MET A 321 9.71 -5.64 11.99
CA MET A 321 9.28 -6.11 13.31
C MET A 321 8.99 -7.62 13.34
N LYS A 322 8.52 -8.22 12.24
CA LYS A 322 8.39 -9.68 12.13
C LYS A 322 9.75 -10.39 12.20
N VAL A 323 10.78 -9.82 11.59
CA VAL A 323 12.16 -10.34 11.70
C VAL A 323 12.69 -10.17 13.11
N MET A 324 12.46 -9.02 13.76
CA MET A 324 12.85 -8.78 15.16
C MET A 324 12.18 -9.76 16.15
N GLY A 325 10.91 -10.08 15.90
CA GLY A 325 10.11 -10.99 16.73
C GLY A 325 10.33 -12.47 16.41
N ALA A 326 11.16 -12.82 15.42
CA ALA A 326 11.34 -14.20 15.00
C ALA A 326 11.85 -15.09 16.16
N GLY A 327 11.16 -16.20 16.42
CA GLY A 327 11.48 -17.11 17.51
C GLY A 327 11.04 -16.66 18.90
N ARG A 328 10.46 -15.45 19.05
CA ARG A 328 9.85 -14.98 20.30
C ARG A 328 8.38 -15.38 20.37
N PRO A 329 7.82 -15.63 21.57
CA PRO A 329 6.39 -15.88 21.72
C PRO A 329 5.58 -14.62 21.36
N GLY A 330 4.35 -14.81 20.90
CA GLY A 330 3.46 -13.72 20.49
C GLY A 330 3.37 -13.54 18.98
N GLY A 331 2.69 -12.49 18.56
CA GLY A 331 2.42 -12.19 17.16
C GLY A 331 2.74 -10.75 16.79
N THR A 332 2.79 -10.48 15.49
CA THR A 332 3.02 -9.16 14.94
C THR A 332 2.14 -8.98 13.71
N SER A 333 1.34 -7.91 13.66
CA SER A 333 0.34 -7.68 12.63
C SER A 333 0.36 -6.24 12.15
N PHE A 334 0.05 -6.04 10.87
CA PHE A 334 -0.51 -4.78 10.40
C PHE A 334 -1.79 -4.48 11.17
N MET A 335 -2.02 -3.22 11.51
CA MET A 335 -3.15 -2.77 12.32
C MET A 335 -3.53 -1.33 11.98
N GLU A 336 -4.80 -0.99 12.17
CA GLU A 336 -5.30 0.37 12.09
C GLU A 336 -6.28 0.62 13.25
N ASP A 337 -6.15 1.76 13.93
CA ASP A 337 -7.09 2.23 14.95
C ASP A 337 -8.45 2.55 14.29
N TYR A 338 -9.41 1.65 14.42
CA TYR A 338 -10.64 1.67 13.62
C TYR A 338 -11.78 2.44 14.29
N THR A 339 -11.95 2.28 15.61
CA THR A 339 -12.95 3.03 16.38
C THR A 339 -12.65 3.04 17.88
N TYR A 340 -13.34 3.91 18.62
CA TYR A 340 -13.13 4.10 20.05
C TYR A 340 -14.37 3.77 20.88
N HIS A 341 -14.16 3.13 22.03
CA HIS A 341 -15.17 3.02 23.08
C HIS A 341 -14.98 4.16 24.09
N LEU A 342 -15.80 5.20 24.00
CA LEU A 342 -15.81 6.36 24.91
C LEU A 342 -17.03 6.35 25.86
N GLY A 343 -17.82 5.28 25.82
CA GLY A 343 -19.00 5.13 26.66
C GLY A 343 -18.67 4.74 28.10
N PRO A 344 -19.67 4.32 28.90
CA PRO A 344 -19.44 3.82 30.25
C PRO A 344 -18.41 2.68 30.27
N GLY A 345 -17.55 2.67 31.28
CA GLY A 345 -16.48 1.69 31.45
C GLY A 345 -15.11 2.23 31.08
N THR A 346 -14.13 1.32 30.94
CA THR A 346 -12.76 1.68 30.57
C THR A 346 -12.72 2.10 29.10
N PRO A 347 -12.19 3.30 28.77
CA PRO A 347 -11.98 3.70 27.39
C PRO A 347 -11.01 2.76 26.66
N ARG A 348 -11.34 2.39 25.42
CA ARG A 348 -10.60 1.40 24.62
C ARG A 348 -10.55 1.80 23.16
N VAL A 349 -9.58 1.25 22.45
CA VAL A 349 -9.49 1.28 20.99
C VAL A 349 -9.85 -0.10 20.46
N LEU A 350 -10.62 -0.15 19.38
CA LEU A 350 -10.76 -1.32 18.54
C LEU A 350 -9.95 -1.07 17.28
N GLY A 351 -8.90 -1.85 17.09
CA GLY A 351 -8.16 -1.90 15.84
C GLY A 351 -8.56 -3.07 14.97
N ALA A 352 -8.51 -2.83 13.68
CA ALA A 352 -8.81 -3.79 12.64
C ALA A 352 -8.17 -3.32 11.33
N HIS A 353 -8.60 -3.89 10.21
CA HIS A 353 -8.50 -3.26 8.90
C HIS A 353 -9.69 -3.74 8.06
N MET A 354 -9.79 -3.31 6.80
CA MET A 354 -10.84 -3.75 5.88
C MET A 354 -10.97 -5.27 5.79
N LEU A 355 -9.84 -5.98 5.71
CA LEU A 355 -9.72 -7.44 5.71
C LEU A 355 -8.46 -7.93 6.47
N GLU A 356 -7.36 -7.18 6.38
CA GLU A 356 -5.98 -7.67 6.43
C GLU A 356 -5.37 -7.62 7.84
N VAL A 357 -5.91 -8.39 8.77
CA VAL A 357 -5.29 -8.59 10.11
C VAL A 357 -4.62 -9.96 10.16
N CYS A 358 -3.35 -10.00 10.56
CA CYS A 358 -2.52 -11.21 10.54
C CYS A 358 -2.97 -12.20 11.64
N PRO A 359 -3.22 -13.48 11.33
CA PRO A 359 -3.65 -14.48 12.30
C PRO A 359 -2.54 -14.86 13.32
N SER A 360 -1.31 -14.37 13.16
CA SER A 360 -0.26 -14.55 14.17
C SER A 360 -0.61 -13.94 15.53
N VAL A 361 -1.53 -12.97 15.58
CA VAL A 361 -2.02 -12.39 16.84
C VAL A 361 -3.33 -13.02 17.33
N ALA A 362 -3.87 -14.04 16.65
CA ALA A 362 -5.16 -14.63 17.01
C ALA A 362 -5.09 -15.37 18.36
N ALA A 363 -6.13 -15.23 19.19
CA ALA A 363 -6.29 -15.99 20.43
C ALA A 363 -6.70 -17.45 20.18
N ASP A 364 -7.60 -17.64 19.22
CA ASP A 364 -8.25 -18.90 18.89
C ASP A 364 -8.12 -19.22 17.40
N ARG A 365 -8.51 -20.44 17.02
CA ARG A 365 -8.58 -20.86 15.62
C ARG A 365 -9.46 -19.89 14.81
N PRO A 366 -8.93 -19.21 13.77
CA PRO A 366 -9.71 -18.27 12.98
C PRO A 366 -10.88 -18.89 12.23
N ARG A 367 -11.95 -18.09 12.05
CA ARG A 367 -13.10 -18.41 11.20
C ARG A 367 -12.87 -17.85 9.80
N CYS A 368 -13.05 -18.67 8.77
CA CYS A 368 -12.93 -18.24 7.37
C CYS A 368 -14.31 -17.89 6.82
N GLU A 369 -14.53 -16.62 6.54
CA GLU A 369 -15.84 -16.03 6.23
C GLU A 369 -15.82 -15.25 4.92
N ILE A 370 -17.02 -14.98 4.38
CA ILE A 370 -17.23 -14.16 3.18
C ILE A 370 -18.34 -13.15 3.47
N HIS A 371 -18.07 -11.87 3.20
CA HIS A 371 -19.07 -10.81 3.37
C HIS A 371 -18.90 -9.71 2.32
N PRO A 372 -19.96 -8.95 2.02
CA PRO A 372 -19.87 -7.83 1.10
C PRO A 372 -18.85 -6.78 1.53
N LEU A 373 -18.08 -6.29 0.56
CA LEU A 373 -17.21 -5.13 0.70
C LEU A 373 -17.43 -4.19 -0.49
N SER A 374 -18.05 -3.03 -0.25
CA SER A 374 -18.32 -2.07 -1.34
C SER A 374 -17.07 -1.31 -1.78
N ILE A 375 -16.05 -1.22 -0.91
CA ILE A 375 -14.77 -0.57 -1.21
C ILE A 375 -14.02 -1.41 -2.25
N GLY A 376 -13.53 -0.75 -3.31
CA GLY A 376 -12.95 -1.40 -4.49
C GLY A 376 -13.98 -1.91 -5.52
N GLY A 377 -15.26 -2.00 -5.17
CA GLY A 377 -16.35 -2.34 -6.12
C GLY A 377 -16.15 -3.68 -6.81
N ARG A 378 -15.81 -4.71 -6.03
CA ARG A 378 -15.50 -6.07 -6.49
C ARG A 378 -16.43 -7.11 -5.86
N GLU A 379 -16.23 -8.38 -6.18
CA GLU A 379 -16.95 -9.49 -5.55
C GLU A 379 -16.63 -9.55 -4.04
N ASP A 380 -17.50 -10.20 -3.28
CA ASP A 380 -17.35 -10.33 -1.82
C ASP A 380 -16.06 -11.11 -1.48
N PRO A 381 -15.09 -10.50 -0.79
CA PRO A 381 -13.81 -11.13 -0.49
C PRO A 381 -13.91 -12.13 0.67
N VAL A 382 -13.07 -13.17 0.60
CA VAL A 382 -12.87 -14.12 1.69
C VAL A 382 -11.82 -13.59 2.67
N ARG A 383 -12.09 -13.74 3.97
CA ARG A 383 -11.17 -13.32 5.06
C ARG A 383 -11.19 -14.27 6.25
N LEU A 384 -10.17 -14.17 7.09
CA LEU A 384 -10.13 -14.72 8.44
C LEU A 384 -10.67 -13.71 9.45
N VAL A 385 -11.52 -14.19 10.35
CA VAL A 385 -12.17 -13.44 11.43
C VAL A 385 -11.82 -14.10 12.76
N PHE A 386 -11.28 -13.31 13.70
CA PHE A 386 -10.84 -13.74 15.02
C PHE A 386 -10.71 -12.54 15.97
N ASP A 387 -10.61 -12.82 17.26
CA ASP A 387 -10.16 -11.88 18.29
C ASP A 387 -8.66 -12.06 18.55
N ALA A 388 -7.94 -10.96 18.73
CA ALA A 388 -6.52 -11.01 19.09
C ALA A 388 -6.29 -11.51 20.52
N ALA A 389 -5.17 -12.18 20.75
CA ALA A 389 -4.74 -12.70 22.04
C ALA A 389 -4.51 -11.56 23.05
N GLU A 390 -5.00 -11.75 24.27
CA GLU A 390 -4.84 -10.79 25.36
C GLU A 390 -3.40 -10.73 25.85
N GLY A 391 -2.97 -9.55 26.31
CA GLY A 391 -1.65 -9.36 26.89
C GLY A 391 -1.03 -7.99 26.58
N PRO A 392 0.16 -7.73 27.15
CA PRO A 392 0.92 -6.54 26.83
C PRO A 392 1.37 -6.56 25.36
N ALA A 393 1.29 -5.41 24.71
CA ALA A 393 1.73 -5.22 23.34
C ALA A 393 2.23 -3.79 23.13
N VAL A 394 2.78 -3.55 21.95
CA VAL A 394 3.12 -2.23 21.44
C VAL A 394 2.42 -1.98 20.11
N VAL A 395 1.98 -0.75 19.90
CA VAL A 395 1.51 -0.24 18.61
C VAL A 395 2.54 0.75 18.10
N VAL A 396 3.07 0.52 16.90
CA VAL A 396 4.19 1.30 16.35
C VAL A 396 3.82 1.91 15.01
N GLY A 397 4.06 3.21 14.84
CA GLY A 397 3.91 3.93 13.58
C GLY A 397 5.23 4.54 13.10
N LEU A 398 5.40 4.59 11.77
CA LEU A 398 6.56 5.21 11.11
C LEU A 398 6.11 6.42 10.28
N SER A 399 6.59 7.60 10.67
CA SER A 399 6.33 8.86 9.98
C SER A 399 7.55 9.36 9.22
N ASP A 400 7.31 9.93 8.04
CA ASP A 400 8.30 10.73 7.31
C ASP A 400 8.00 12.21 7.56
N LEU A 401 8.94 12.92 8.18
CA LEU A 401 8.83 14.35 8.48
C LEU A 401 9.41 15.23 7.36
N GLY A 402 9.87 14.61 6.28
CA GLY A 402 10.53 15.24 5.13
C GLY A 402 12.05 15.32 5.28
N ASP A 403 12.55 15.71 6.45
CA ASP A 403 13.99 15.79 6.74
C ASP A 403 14.54 14.56 7.48
N ARG A 404 13.65 13.75 8.09
CA ARG A 404 13.99 12.53 8.81
C ARG A 404 12.77 11.63 8.98
N PHE A 405 13.02 10.37 9.32
CA PHE A 405 12.00 9.45 9.80
C PHE A 405 11.85 9.54 11.33
N ARG A 406 10.66 9.23 11.81
CA ARG A 406 10.33 9.11 13.23
C ARG A 406 9.48 7.87 13.48
N LEU A 407 9.91 7.06 14.43
CA LEU A 407 9.12 6.01 15.05
C LEU A 407 8.34 6.57 16.23
N THR A 408 7.06 6.21 16.34
CA THR A 408 6.25 6.45 17.53
C THR A 408 5.72 5.12 18.02
N ALA A 409 6.03 4.76 19.26
CA ALA A 409 5.59 3.51 19.87
C ALA A 409 4.71 3.79 21.08
N ASN A 410 3.52 3.18 21.13
CA ASN A 410 2.65 3.24 22.29
C ASN A 410 2.53 1.87 22.95
N ALA A 411 2.82 1.80 24.25
CA ALA A 411 2.52 0.63 25.06
C ALA A 411 1.01 0.48 25.24
N VAL A 412 0.50 -0.72 25.01
CA VAL A 412 -0.94 -1.03 25.10
C VAL A 412 -1.15 -2.37 25.80
N ASP A 413 -2.35 -2.55 26.36
CA ASP A 413 -2.79 -3.83 26.90
C ASP A 413 -3.96 -4.36 26.04
N VAL A 414 -3.69 -5.38 25.23
CA VAL A 414 -4.72 -6.08 24.43
C VAL A 414 -5.60 -6.89 25.36
N MET A 415 -6.91 -6.81 25.14
CA MET A 415 -7.93 -7.39 26.01
C MET A 415 -9.12 -7.90 25.21
N ALA A 416 -9.90 -8.80 25.81
CA ALA A 416 -11.12 -9.28 25.20
C ALA A 416 -12.15 -8.13 24.98
N PRO A 417 -12.95 -8.21 23.90
CA PRO A 417 -14.13 -7.37 23.74
C PRO A 417 -15.08 -7.51 24.94
N SER A 418 -15.70 -6.41 25.37
CA SER A 418 -16.63 -6.42 26.51
C SER A 418 -17.96 -7.10 26.22
N GLN A 419 -18.29 -7.29 24.93
CA GLN A 419 -19.50 -7.94 24.44
C GLN A 419 -19.16 -8.68 23.13
N PRO A 420 -19.95 -9.71 22.75
CA PRO A 420 -19.83 -10.33 21.45
C PRO A 420 -20.03 -9.33 20.31
N LEU A 421 -19.27 -9.46 19.23
CA LEU A 421 -19.32 -8.59 18.05
C LEU A 421 -19.83 -9.35 16.80
N PRO A 422 -21.07 -9.90 16.80
CA PRO A 422 -21.54 -10.84 15.77
C PRO A 422 -21.73 -10.21 14.38
N HIS A 423 -21.78 -8.88 14.30
CA HIS A 423 -21.96 -8.14 13.05
C HIS A 423 -20.67 -7.48 12.55
N LEU A 424 -19.57 -7.61 13.29
CA LEU A 424 -18.26 -7.12 12.85
C LEU A 424 -17.61 -8.20 11.98
N PRO A 425 -17.48 -8.00 10.66
CA PRO A 425 -17.20 -9.11 9.77
C PRO A 425 -15.67 -9.29 9.56
N VAL A 426 -14.85 -8.66 10.39
CA VAL A 426 -13.38 -8.61 10.30
C VAL A 426 -12.74 -9.09 11.60
N ALA A 427 -11.51 -9.58 11.50
CA ALA A 427 -10.66 -9.78 12.66
C ALA A 427 -10.32 -8.45 13.34
N ARG A 428 -10.08 -8.49 14.65
CA ARG A 428 -9.90 -7.29 15.46
C ARG A 428 -9.00 -7.52 16.66
N ALA A 429 -8.39 -6.45 17.13
CA ALA A 429 -7.77 -6.34 18.44
C ALA A 429 -8.46 -5.22 19.22
N VAL A 430 -8.73 -5.45 20.51
CA VAL A 430 -9.23 -4.40 21.41
C VAL A 430 -8.16 -4.15 22.44
N TRP A 431 -7.78 -2.89 22.65
CA TRP A 431 -6.74 -2.57 23.63
C TRP A 431 -7.08 -1.32 24.44
N LYS A 432 -6.44 -1.25 25.61
CA LYS A 432 -6.33 -0.03 26.40
C LYS A 432 -4.92 0.54 26.19
N PRO A 433 -4.79 1.73 25.58
CA PRO A 433 -3.48 2.37 25.47
C PRO A 433 -3.04 2.96 26.80
N ARG A 434 -1.72 2.97 27.04
CA ARG A 434 -1.11 3.60 28.21
C ARG A 434 -0.70 5.05 27.88
N PRO A 435 -0.79 5.98 28.85
CA PRO A 435 -1.31 5.79 30.21
C PRO A 435 -2.85 5.77 30.26
N SER A 436 -3.48 6.45 29.30
CA SER A 436 -4.92 6.45 29.08
C SER A 436 -5.21 6.73 27.60
N LEU A 437 -6.44 6.47 27.14
CA LEU A 437 -6.85 6.77 25.78
C LEU A 437 -6.67 8.25 25.41
N ALA A 438 -7.08 9.17 26.30
CA ALA A 438 -6.98 10.60 26.03
C ALA A 438 -5.51 11.03 25.88
N GLU A 439 -4.68 10.65 26.85
CA GLU A 439 -3.27 11.05 26.88
C GLU A 439 -2.46 10.43 25.75
N SER A 440 -2.71 9.14 25.45
CA SER A 440 -2.07 8.44 24.34
C SER A 440 -2.47 9.07 23.00
N ALA A 441 -3.77 9.27 22.75
CA ALA A 441 -4.24 9.83 21.49
C ALA A 441 -3.70 11.25 21.27
N GLU A 442 -3.71 12.11 22.30
CA GLU A 442 -3.13 13.45 22.20
C GLU A 442 -1.63 13.39 21.90
N SER A 443 -0.90 12.54 22.62
CA SER A 443 0.53 12.31 22.41
C SER A 443 0.86 11.79 21.01
N TRP A 444 0.06 10.85 20.49
CA TRP A 444 0.18 10.27 19.15
C TRP A 444 -0.03 11.33 18.05
N LEU A 445 -1.05 12.18 18.23
CA LEU A 445 -1.34 13.30 17.32
C LEU A 445 -0.22 14.35 17.36
N LEU A 446 0.29 14.69 18.55
CA LEU A 446 1.42 15.62 18.71
C LEU A 446 2.69 15.10 18.03
N ALA A 447 2.93 13.79 18.09
CA ALA A 447 4.06 13.14 17.44
C ALA A 447 3.97 13.16 15.91
N GLY A 448 2.76 13.36 15.35
CA GLY A 448 2.49 13.23 13.92
C GLY A 448 2.50 11.78 13.44
N ALA A 449 2.09 10.85 14.29
CA ALA A 449 2.13 9.43 14.02
C ALA A 449 0.95 8.98 13.11
N PRO A 450 1.15 7.95 12.25
CA PRO A 450 0.15 7.51 11.28
C PRO A 450 -1.02 6.75 11.93
N HIS A 451 -2.08 6.54 11.15
CA HIS A 451 -3.21 5.66 11.51
C HIS A 451 -2.89 4.18 11.25
N HIS A 452 -2.11 3.90 10.19
CA HIS A 452 -1.53 2.59 9.95
C HIS A 452 -0.39 2.32 10.91
N THR A 453 -0.45 1.18 11.57
CA THR A 453 0.48 0.79 12.61
C THR A 453 0.85 -0.68 12.50
N VAL A 454 1.86 -1.06 13.28
CA VAL A 454 2.21 -2.45 13.55
C VAL A 454 1.92 -2.74 15.03
N LEU A 455 0.97 -3.63 15.27
CA LEU A 455 0.71 -4.20 16.58
C LEU A 455 1.66 -5.38 16.80
N SER A 456 2.35 -5.42 17.94
CA SER A 456 3.21 -6.55 18.29
C SER A 456 3.13 -6.91 19.77
N SER A 457 2.93 -8.19 20.06
CA SER A 457 3.16 -8.78 21.39
C SER A 457 4.50 -9.51 21.49
N ALA A 458 5.20 -9.69 20.37
CA ALA A 458 6.51 -10.36 20.31
C ALA A 458 7.71 -9.40 20.44
N VAL A 459 7.51 -8.11 20.16
CA VAL A 459 8.54 -7.06 20.18
C VAL A 459 8.19 -6.05 21.27
N ASP A 460 9.12 -5.78 22.17
CA ASP A 460 8.96 -4.84 23.30
C ASP A 460 9.57 -3.46 23.00
N LEU A 461 9.30 -2.49 23.88
CA LEU A 461 9.82 -1.12 23.77
C LEU A 461 11.36 -1.05 23.87
N GLU A 462 11.98 -1.95 24.62
CA GLU A 462 13.44 -2.02 24.73
C GLU A 462 14.08 -2.40 23.39
N THR A 463 13.55 -3.45 22.75
CA THR A 463 13.97 -3.88 21.41
C THR A 463 13.78 -2.75 20.38
N LEU A 464 12.67 -2.01 20.45
CA LEU A 464 12.43 -0.85 19.57
C LEU A 464 13.39 0.30 19.83
N THR A 465 13.75 0.55 21.09
CA THR A 465 14.73 1.55 21.49
C THR A 465 16.10 1.23 20.92
N ASP A 466 16.53 -0.02 21.04
CA ASP A 466 17.77 -0.51 20.46
C ASP A 466 17.77 -0.41 18.94
N PHE A 467 16.66 -0.81 18.29
CA PHE A 467 16.52 -0.67 16.84
C PHE A 467 16.62 0.79 16.39
N ALA A 468 15.89 1.70 17.03
CA ALA A 468 15.92 3.12 16.70
C ALA A 468 17.33 3.71 16.84
N ALA A 469 18.04 3.34 17.91
CA ALA A 469 19.44 3.72 18.12
C ALA A 469 20.39 3.13 17.06
N MET A 470 20.18 1.89 16.64
CA MET A 470 20.94 1.24 15.56
C MET A 470 20.68 1.89 14.21
N ALA A 471 19.42 2.21 13.92
CA ALA A 471 18.99 2.81 12.66
C ALA A 471 19.28 4.32 12.59
N GLY A 472 19.55 4.97 13.73
CA GLY A 472 19.70 6.42 13.80
C GLY A 472 18.39 7.16 13.58
N VAL A 473 17.26 6.51 13.88
CA VAL A 473 15.90 7.04 13.70
C VAL A 473 15.39 7.54 15.05
N GLU A 474 14.70 8.67 15.05
CA GLU A 474 14.05 9.19 16.26
C GLU A 474 12.97 8.22 16.74
N LEU A 475 12.97 7.85 18.02
CA LEU A 475 11.87 7.10 18.65
C LEU A 475 11.21 7.96 19.72
N LEU A 476 9.91 8.13 19.61
CA LEU A 476 9.06 8.66 20.67
C LEU A 476 8.28 7.53 21.31
N THR A 477 8.33 7.46 22.64
CA THR A 477 7.64 6.42 23.42
C THR A 477 6.48 7.01 24.20
N ILE A 478 5.33 6.35 24.12
CA ILE A 478 4.11 6.67 24.87
C ILE A 478 3.82 5.49 25.79
N ASP A 479 4.02 5.67 27.10
CA ASP A 479 3.87 4.63 28.13
C ASP A 479 3.10 5.16 29.35
N GLU A 480 3.06 4.38 30.45
CA GLU A 480 2.40 4.77 31.70
C GLU A 480 2.87 6.10 32.33
N ASN A 481 4.06 6.60 31.98
CA ASN A 481 4.67 7.81 32.54
C ASN A 481 4.59 9.01 31.58
N THR A 482 4.05 8.83 30.37
CA THR A 482 3.97 9.89 29.37
C THR A 482 2.91 10.93 29.74
N THR A 483 3.26 12.20 29.53
CA THR A 483 2.30 13.29 29.45
C THR A 483 2.51 14.07 28.15
N SER A 484 1.44 14.58 27.57
CA SER A 484 1.42 15.30 26.29
C SER A 484 2.33 16.54 26.35
N ASP A 485 2.32 17.25 27.48
CA ASP A 485 3.21 18.37 27.77
C ASP A 485 4.70 17.99 27.75
N ARG A 486 5.04 16.84 28.33
CA ARG A 486 6.43 16.34 28.35
C ARG A 486 6.83 15.89 26.96
N LEU A 487 5.98 15.12 26.28
CA LEU A 487 6.24 14.65 24.93
C LEU A 487 6.39 15.82 23.94
N ALA A 488 5.57 16.86 24.06
CA ALA A 488 5.69 18.06 23.23
C ALA A 488 7.04 18.78 23.43
N LYS A 489 7.59 18.78 24.66
CA LYS A 489 8.94 19.31 24.92
C LYS A 489 10.01 18.42 24.30
N GLU A 490 9.88 17.11 24.46
CA GLU A 490 10.79 16.12 23.89
C GLU A 490 10.86 16.21 22.36
N ILE A 491 9.72 16.31 21.68
CA ILE A 491 9.64 16.55 20.24
C ILE A 491 10.46 17.78 19.82
N ARG A 492 10.38 18.89 20.57
CA ARG A 492 11.15 20.11 20.28
C ARG A 492 12.64 19.94 20.52
N TRP A 493 13.02 19.25 21.59
CA TRP A 493 14.43 18.97 21.91
C TRP A 493 15.05 18.05 20.88
N ASN A 494 14.37 16.96 20.53
CA ASN A 494 14.81 16.01 19.51
C ASN A 494 14.90 16.67 18.14
N ALA A 495 13.94 17.52 17.76
CA ALA A 495 14.01 18.27 16.51
C ALA A 495 15.28 19.15 16.43
N ALA A 496 15.67 19.80 17.53
CA ALA A 496 16.92 20.55 17.59
C ALA A 496 18.14 19.63 17.49
N TYR A 497 18.15 18.51 18.21
CA TYR A 497 19.23 17.51 18.16
C TYR A 497 19.44 16.96 16.75
N HIS A 498 18.38 16.44 16.12
CA HIS A 498 18.48 15.81 14.80
C HIS A 498 18.87 16.82 13.72
N ARG A 499 18.41 18.07 13.81
CA ARG A 499 18.84 19.13 12.89
C ARG A 499 20.32 19.49 13.04
N LEU A 500 20.85 19.49 14.27
CA LEU A 500 22.27 19.72 14.53
C LEU A 500 23.12 18.53 14.09
N ALA A 501 22.66 17.30 14.37
CA ALA A 501 23.35 16.08 13.99
C ALA A 501 23.44 15.87 12.47
N GLN A 502 22.51 16.44 11.68
CA GLN A 502 22.60 16.45 10.21
C GLN A 502 23.60 17.48 9.66
N ALA A 503 23.96 18.50 10.45
CA ALA A 503 24.88 19.57 10.04
C ALA A 503 26.34 19.30 10.44
N LEU A 504 26.57 18.29 11.30
CA LEU A 504 27.88 17.78 11.72
C LEU A 504 28.22 16.52 10.93
#